data_AF-A0A354UAR1-F1
#
_entry.id   AF-A0A354UAR1-F1
#
_cell.length_a   1.000
_cell.length_b   1.000
_cell.length_c   1.000
_cell.angle_alpha   90.00
_cell.angle_beta   90.00
_cell.angle_gamma   90.00
#
_symmetry.space_group_name_H-M   'P 1'
#
loop_
_entity.id
_entity.type
_entity.pdbx_description
1 polymer ?
#
loop_
_entity_poly.entity_id
_entity_poly.type
_entity_poly.pdbx_seq_one_letter_code
_entity_poly.pdbx_strand_id
1 'polypeptide(L)'
;NRRQLGEALERNELSLLEGILRLHLLWFDNDTRGEISDQWNEFLAKMGKNCTTPRRLLIQLQKKFSCSPSFMEDMNADQICIGTILEDGYATDFMCCIIARLAGEHFNMPFDVVRFQGEFVLLRAGTLYSPSHQWGEMPNPEPGIHIWSTEELLSLVAAMLFSCAVSSDSFRYIYTIGSCMLHNRNDLKFLPYPYGGTTNGGNA
;
A
#
# COMPACT_ATOMS: atom_id res chain seq x y z
N ASN A 1 3.07 -15.28 11.03
CA ASN A 1 2.50 -14.09 10.35
C ASN A 1 3.29 -12.80 10.57
N ARG A 2 3.07 -11.99 11.61
CA ARG A 2 3.76 -10.67 11.79
C ARG A 2 5.30 -10.72 11.74
N ARG A 3 5.92 -11.67 12.45
CA ARG A 3 7.39 -11.88 12.45
C ARG A 3 7.94 -12.25 11.07
N GLN A 4 7.24 -13.12 10.35
CA GLN A 4 7.62 -13.55 9.00
C GLN A 4 7.42 -12.42 7.98
N LEU A 5 6.46 -11.51 8.19
CA LEU A 5 6.31 -10.32 7.36
C LEU A 5 7.47 -9.33 7.60
N GLY A 6 7.79 -9.01 8.86
CA GLY A 6 8.93 -8.15 9.19
C GLY A 6 10.25 -8.68 8.66
N GLU A 7 10.54 -9.98 8.87
CA GLU A 7 11.76 -10.62 8.35
C GLU A 7 11.80 -10.66 6.80
N ALA A 8 10.65 -10.84 6.14
CA ALA A 8 10.60 -10.89 4.68
C ALA A 8 10.59 -9.51 4.00
N LEU A 9 10.17 -8.46 4.72
CA LEU A 9 10.35 -7.06 4.30
C LEU A 9 11.83 -6.67 4.34
N GLU A 10 12.58 -6.99 5.42
CA GLU A 10 14.04 -6.70 5.49
C GLU A 10 14.84 -7.46 4.43
N ARG A 11 14.42 -8.69 4.08
CA ARG A 11 15.15 -9.54 3.12
C ARG A 11 14.77 -9.30 1.67
N ASN A 12 13.82 -8.42 1.39
CA ASN A 12 13.30 -8.14 0.05
C ASN A 12 12.79 -9.41 -0.67
N GLU A 13 12.24 -10.35 0.10
CA GLU A 13 11.81 -11.67 -0.37
C GLU A 13 10.34 -11.67 -0.83
N LEU A 14 9.62 -10.56 -0.64
CA LEU A 14 8.19 -10.46 -0.96
C LEU A 14 7.97 -9.77 -2.30
N SER A 15 7.08 -10.36 -3.11
CA SER A 15 6.48 -9.62 -4.22
C SER A 15 5.62 -8.49 -3.67
N LEU A 16 5.48 -7.41 -4.45
CA LEU A 16 4.70 -6.25 -4.07
C LEU A 16 3.27 -6.65 -3.67
N LEU A 17 2.60 -7.49 -4.46
CA LEU A 17 1.24 -7.97 -4.16
C LEU A 17 1.18 -8.75 -2.83
N GLU A 18 2.10 -9.69 -2.60
CA GLU A 18 2.09 -10.49 -1.37
C GLU A 18 2.37 -9.60 -0.14
N GLY A 19 3.25 -8.61 -0.26
CA GLY A 19 3.48 -7.62 0.80
C GLY A 19 2.22 -6.82 1.14
N ILE A 20 1.52 -6.30 0.12
CA ILE A 20 0.26 -5.56 0.30
C ILE A 20 -0.83 -6.43 0.94
N LEU A 21 -1.00 -7.68 0.48
CA LEU A 21 -1.96 -8.62 1.07
C LEU A 21 -1.66 -8.86 2.55
N ARG A 22 -0.39 -9.04 2.93
CA ARG A 22 -0.02 -9.24 4.33
C ARG A 22 -0.22 -8.00 5.19
N LEU A 23 0.02 -6.81 4.64
CA LEU A 23 -0.23 -5.55 5.33
C LEU A 23 -1.72 -5.33 5.58
N HIS A 24 -2.58 -5.65 4.60
CA HIS A 24 -4.04 -5.67 4.77
C HIS A 24 -4.46 -6.53 5.97
N LEU A 25 -3.93 -7.74 6.06
CA LEU A 25 -4.24 -8.69 7.14
C LEU A 25 -3.68 -8.29 8.52
N LEU A 26 -2.81 -7.28 8.61
CA LEU A 26 -2.43 -6.70 9.91
C LEU A 26 -3.53 -5.78 10.46
N TRP A 27 -4.34 -5.18 9.58
CA TRP A 27 -5.43 -4.29 9.94
C TRP A 27 -6.78 -5.01 9.99
N PHE A 28 -7.09 -5.83 8.98
CA PHE A 28 -8.31 -6.64 8.91
C PHE A 28 -7.97 -8.10 9.22
N ASP A 29 -7.88 -8.43 10.50
CA ASP A 29 -7.43 -9.74 10.97
C ASP A 29 -8.51 -10.84 10.95
N ASN A 30 -9.75 -10.47 10.64
CA ASN A 30 -10.84 -11.42 10.36
C ASN A 30 -10.84 -11.91 8.90
N ASP A 31 -10.18 -11.18 8.00
CA ASP A 31 -10.09 -11.56 6.60
C ASP A 31 -9.05 -12.67 6.42
N THR A 32 -9.16 -13.41 5.33
CA THR A 32 -8.16 -14.39 4.94
C THR A 32 -7.39 -13.95 3.71
N ARG A 33 -6.12 -14.38 3.61
CA ARG A 33 -5.29 -14.17 2.42
C ARG A 33 -5.97 -14.71 1.15
N GLY A 34 -6.72 -15.81 1.26
CA GLY A 34 -7.45 -16.43 0.16
C GLY A 34 -8.53 -15.51 -0.38
N GLU A 35 -9.40 -15.00 0.50
CA GLU A 35 -10.50 -14.09 0.12
C GLU A 35 -10.00 -12.85 -0.61
N ILE A 36 -8.98 -12.17 -0.08
CA ILE A 36 -8.45 -10.96 -0.71
C ILE A 36 -7.71 -11.28 -2.02
N SER A 37 -7.06 -12.45 -2.11
CA SER A 37 -6.46 -12.90 -3.38
C SER A 37 -7.53 -13.16 -4.45
N ASP A 38 -8.66 -13.74 -4.06
CA ASP A 38 -9.78 -14.01 -4.97
C ASP A 38 -10.44 -12.69 -5.42
N GLN A 39 -10.62 -11.73 -4.52
CA GLN A 39 -11.06 -10.37 -4.87
C GLN A 39 -10.13 -9.72 -5.88
N TRP A 40 -8.81 -9.81 -5.68
CA TRP A 40 -7.82 -9.28 -6.63
C TRP A 40 -7.92 -9.95 -8.01
N ASN A 41 -8.05 -11.28 -8.04
CA ASN A 41 -8.19 -12.03 -9.29
C ASN A 41 -9.50 -11.70 -10.02
N GLU A 42 -10.61 -11.57 -9.28
CA GLU A 42 -11.90 -11.17 -9.85
C GLU A 42 -11.85 -9.74 -10.40
N PHE A 43 -11.17 -8.83 -9.68
CA PHE A 43 -10.92 -7.47 -10.15
C PHE A 43 -10.16 -7.46 -11.49
N LEU A 44 -9.06 -8.22 -11.60
CA LEU A 44 -8.29 -8.35 -12.85
C LEU A 44 -9.14 -8.95 -13.97
N ALA A 45 -9.92 -9.99 -13.68
CA ALA A 45 -10.82 -10.63 -14.65
C ALA A 45 -11.89 -9.64 -15.17
N LYS A 46 -12.45 -8.81 -14.30
CA LYS A 46 -13.45 -7.77 -14.63
C LYS A 46 -12.88 -6.63 -15.48
N MET A 47 -11.58 -6.32 -15.38
CA MET A 47 -10.96 -5.33 -16.28
C MET A 47 -10.94 -5.81 -17.74
N GLY A 48 -11.04 -7.12 -17.96
CA GLY A 48 -11.24 -7.73 -19.26
C GLY A 48 -10.02 -7.65 -20.19
N LYS A 49 -10.10 -8.36 -21.33
CA LYS A 49 -9.01 -8.42 -22.34
C LYS A 49 -8.80 -7.12 -23.13
N ASN A 50 -9.59 -6.08 -22.87
CA ASN A 50 -9.57 -4.82 -23.62
C ASN A 50 -8.51 -3.82 -23.12
N CYS A 51 -7.77 -4.15 -22.06
CA CYS A 51 -6.59 -3.42 -21.62
C CYS A 51 -5.41 -3.71 -22.56
N THR A 52 -5.46 -3.18 -23.79
CA THR A 52 -4.44 -3.39 -24.83
C THR A 52 -3.41 -2.27 -24.91
N THR A 53 -3.64 -1.14 -24.23
CA THR A 53 -2.71 -0.02 -24.15
C THR A 53 -2.65 0.53 -22.73
N PRO A 54 -1.53 1.17 -22.32
CA PRO A 54 -1.41 1.80 -21.01
C PRO A 54 -2.59 2.73 -20.71
N ARG A 55 -2.95 3.60 -21.66
CA ARG A 55 -4.07 4.51 -21.50
C ARG A 55 -5.41 3.82 -21.29
N ARG A 56 -5.68 2.71 -22.00
CA ARG A 56 -6.93 1.95 -21.82
C ARG A 56 -7.00 1.30 -20.44
N LEU A 57 -5.87 0.75 -19.97
CA LEU A 57 -5.77 0.18 -18.62
C LEU A 57 -6.05 1.27 -17.57
N LEU A 58 -5.40 2.42 -17.66
CA LEU A 58 -5.58 3.52 -16.72
C LEU A 58 -7.02 4.09 -16.75
N ILE A 59 -7.67 4.15 -17.91
CA ILE A 59 -9.10 4.52 -18.02
C ILE A 59 -10.01 3.49 -17.33
N GLN A 60 -9.69 2.19 -17.40
CA GLN A 60 -10.46 1.18 -16.66
C GLN A 60 -10.29 1.33 -15.16
N LEU A 61 -9.06 1.63 -14.70
CA LEU A 61 -8.80 1.94 -13.29
C LEU A 61 -9.55 3.19 -12.85
N GLN A 62 -9.54 4.26 -13.65
CA GLN A 62 -10.28 5.50 -13.36
C GLN A 62 -11.79 5.25 -13.14
N LYS A 63 -12.39 4.31 -13.89
CA LYS A 63 -13.81 3.97 -13.74
C LYS A 63 -14.12 3.19 -12.48
N LYS A 64 -13.11 2.53 -11.90
CA LYS A 64 -13.24 1.66 -10.72
C LYS A 64 -12.79 2.35 -9.44
N PHE A 65 -11.80 3.23 -9.52
CA PHE A 65 -11.17 3.87 -8.38
C PHE A 65 -11.24 5.38 -8.49
N SER A 66 -11.73 5.99 -7.42
CA SER A 66 -11.55 7.40 -7.14
C SER A 66 -10.29 7.56 -6.29
N CYS A 67 -9.33 8.34 -6.80
CA CYS A 67 -8.07 8.60 -6.12
C CYS A 67 -8.13 9.97 -5.46
N SER A 68 -7.81 10.03 -4.17
CA SER A 68 -7.73 11.28 -3.43
C SER A 68 -6.27 11.72 -3.30
N PRO A 69 -5.92 12.98 -3.64
CA PRO A 69 -4.67 13.58 -3.20
C PRO A 69 -4.79 13.77 -1.68
N SER A 70 -4.43 12.74 -0.93
CA SER A 70 -4.74 12.68 0.49
C SER A 70 -3.70 13.48 1.25
N PHE A 71 -4.16 14.54 1.95
CA PHE A 71 -3.42 15.10 3.07
C PHE A 71 -3.49 14.11 4.23
N MET A 72 -2.38 13.92 4.95
CA MET A 72 -2.26 12.91 6.02
C MET A 72 -3.33 13.00 7.12
N GLU A 73 -3.98 14.15 7.30
CA GLU A 73 -4.90 14.43 8.40
C GLU A 73 -6.27 13.73 8.26
N ASP A 74 -6.73 13.43 7.05
CA ASP A 74 -8.04 12.78 6.79
C ASP A 74 -7.91 11.32 6.31
N MET A 75 -6.70 10.77 6.34
CA MET A 75 -6.41 9.45 5.79
C MET A 75 -6.88 8.34 6.73
N ASN A 76 -7.72 7.44 6.20
CA ASN A 76 -8.19 6.26 6.92
C ASN A 76 -7.54 4.98 6.37
N ALA A 77 -7.64 3.88 7.13
CA ALA A 77 -7.10 2.60 6.70
C ALA A 77 -7.86 2.01 5.50
N ASP A 78 -9.15 2.34 5.34
CA ASP A 78 -9.98 1.84 4.23
C ASP A 78 -9.46 2.32 2.86
N GLN A 79 -8.81 3.50 2.82
CA GLN A 79 -8.13 4.08 1.65
C GLN A 79 -6.75 3.46 1.36
N ILE A 80 -6.25 2.57 2.23
CA ILE A 80 -4.91 1.97 2.15
C ILE A 80 -4.99 0.45 1.97
N CYS A 81 -5.91 -0.20 2.67
CA CYS A 81 -6.07 -1.65 2.65
C CYS A 81 -6.65 -2.13 1.31
N ILE A 82 -5.99 -3.11 0.68
CA ILE A 82 -6.36 -3.50 -0.70
C ILE A 82 -7.77 -4.08 -0.81
N GLY A 83 -8.24 -4.85 0.18
CA GLY A 83 -9.59 -5.42 0.14
C GLY A 83 -10.66 -4.33 0.14
N THR A 84 -10.56 -3.36 1.06
CA THR A 84 -11.50 -2.22 1.12
C THR A 84 -11.43 -1.37 -0.14
N ILE A 85 -10.23 -1.11 -0.68
CA ILE A 85 -10.09 -0.37 -1.94
C ILE A 85 -10.79 -1.10 -3.10
N LEU A 86 -10.64 -2.43 -3.20
CA LEU A 86 -11.26 -3.23 -4.27
C LEU A 86 -12.79 -3.25 -4.16
N GLU A 87 -13.33 -3.18 -2.95
CA GLU A 87 -14.76 -3.16 -2.67
C GLU A 87 -15.38 -1.77 -2.87
N ASP A 88 -14.82 -0.75 -2.23
CA ASP A 88 -15.40 0.60 -2.16
C ASP A 88 -14.96 1.50 -3.32
N GLY A 89 -13.85 1.16 -3.98
CA GLY A 89 -13.34 1.94 -5.11
C GLY A 89 -12.73 3.27 -4.71
N TYR A 90 -12.22 3.42 -3.49
CA TYR A 90 -11.62 4.67 -3.00
C TYR A 90 -10.24 4.42 -2.42
N ALA A 91 -9.23 5.16 -2.88
CA ALA A 91 -7.84 4.93 -2.50
C ALA A 91 -7.02 6.21 -2.43
N THR A 92 -5.92 6.15 -1.67
CA THR A 92 -4.84 7.14 -1.72
C THR A 92 -4.11 7.11 -3.06
N ASP A 93 -3.44 8.21 -3.42
CA ASP A 93 -2.67 8.33 -4.67
C ASP A 93 -1.58 7.26 -4.83
N PHE A 94 -0.82 6.98 -3.77
CA PHE A 94 0.21 5.94 -3.78
C PHE A 94 -0.39 4.54 -3.92
N MET A 95 -1.52 4.24 -3.27
CA MET A 95 -2.20 2.96 -3.45
C MET A 95 -2.80 2.81 -4.85
N CYS A 96 -3.36 3.88 -5.43
CA CYS A 96 -3.79 3.90 -6.82
C CYS A 96 -2.61 3.54 -7.75
N CYS A 97 -1.43 4.13 -7.53
CA CYS A 97 -0.23 3.83 -8.32
C CYS A 97 0.26 2.38 -8.13
N ILE A 98 0.26 1.86 -6.90
CA ILE A 98 0.61 0.46 -6.61
C ILE A 98 -0.33 -0.50 -7.33
N ILE A 99 -1.64 -0.29 -7.24
CA ILE A 99 -2.65 -1.11 -7.91
C ILE A 99 -2.47 -1.04 -9.43
N ALA A 100 -2.23 0.16 -9.97
CA ALA A 100 -2.02 0.34 -11.40
C ALA A 100 -0.74 -0.34 -11.90
N ARG A 101 0.34 -0.30 -11.12
CA ARG A 101 1.57 -1.05 -11.40
C ARG A 101 1.32 -2.56 -11.43
N LEU A 102 0.65 -3.10 -10.41
CA LEU A 102 0.32 -4.52 -10.32
C LEU A 102 -0.60 -4.99 -11.46
N ALA A 103 -1.61 -4.18 -11.79
CA ALA A 103 -2.46 -4.42 -12.95
C ALA A 103 -1.67 -4.36 -14.26
N GLY A 104 -0.77 -3.39 -14.39
CA GLY A 104 0.13 -3.24 -15.52
C GLY A 104 1.01 -4.47 -15.72
N GLU A 105 1.63 -4.98 -14.65
CA GLU A 105 2.41 -6.22 -14.67
C GLU A 105 1.58 -7.41 -15.19
N HIS A 106 0.33 -7.55 -14.74
CA HIS A 106 -0.58 -8.60 -15.24
C HIS A 106 -0.86 -8.51 -16.74
N PHE A 107 -1.00 -7.31 -17.29
CA PHE A 107 -1.27 -7.08 -18.71
C PHE A 107 0.00 -6.85 -19.56
N ASN A 108 1.20 -7.18 -19.05
CA ASN A 108 2.50 -6.96 -19.69
C ASN A 108 2.77 -5.48 -20.05
N MET A 109 2.28 -4.57 -19.22
CA MET A 109 2.48 -3.14 -19.29
C MET A 109 3.08 -2.63 -17.98
N PRO A 110 4.38 -2.88 -17.72
CA PRO A 110 5.02 -2.43 -16.48
C PRO A 110 5.01 -0.90 -16.36
N PHE A 111 4.71 -0.42 -15.16
CA PHE A 111 4.80 0.98 -14.79
C PHE A 111 5.75 1.10 -13.60
N ASP A 112 6.54 2.16 -13.60
CA ASP A 112 7.33 2.55 -12.44
C ASP A 112 6.53 3.53 -11.58
N VAL A 113 6.67 3.46 -10.26
CA VAL A 113 6.04 4.43 -9.35
C VAL A 113 7.09 5.47 -8.99
N VAL A 114 6.75 6.74 -9.16
CA VAL A 114 7.63 7.88 -8.88
C VAL A 114 6.87 8.95 -8.10
N ARG A 115 7.59 9.89 -7.49
CA ARG A 115 6.98 11.04 -6.82
C ARG A 115 7.30 12.32 -7.57
N PHE A 116 6.28 13.04 -8.00
CA PHE A 116 6.41 14.27 -8.78
C PHE A 116 5.50 15.36 -8.20
N GLN A 117 6.07 16.54 -7.92
CA GLN A 117 5.34 17.69 -7.35
C GLN A 117 4.54 17.36 -6.07
N GLY A 118 5.03 16.43 -5.25
CA GLY A 118 4.40 16.03 -4.00
C GLY A 118 3.44 14.85 -4.12
N GLU A 119 2.97 14.51 -5.32
CA GLU A 119 2.05 13.39 -5.60
C GLU A 119 2.79 12.12 -6.06
N PHE A 120 2.18 10.96 -5.82
CA PHE A 120 2.60 9.71 -6.45
C PHE A 120 1.99 9.59 -7.85
N VAL A 121 2.84 9.26 -8.82
CA VAL A 121 2.46 9.13 -10.24
C VAL A 121 3.14 7.90 -10.85
N LEU A 122 2.62 7.43 -11.99
CA LEU A 122 3.27 6.37 -12.76
C LEU A 122 4.20 6.93 -13.81
N LEU A 123 5.33 6.28 -14.05
CA LEU A 123 6.25 6.56 -15.14
C LEU A 123 6.27 5.36 -16.10
N ARG A 124 6.15 5.65 -17.40
CA ARG A 124 6.39 4.67 -18.46
C ARG A 124 6.95 5.36 -19.70
N ALA A 125 8.09 4.89 -20.19
CA ALA A 125 8.71 5.37 -21.43
C ALA A 125 8.85 6.91 -21.52
N GLY A 126 9.15 7.56 -20.38
CA GLY A 126 9.29 9.02 -20.31
C GLY A 126 7.98 9.81 -20.17
N THR A 127 6.83 9.14 -20.06
CA THR A 127 5.53 9.75 -19.78
C THR A 127 5.10 9.49 -18.35
N LEU A 128 4.66 10.53 -17.65
CA LEU A 128 4.06 10.45 -16.33
C LEU A 128 2.53 10.38 -16.44
N TYR A 129 1.91 9.63 -15.53
CA TYR A 129 0.46 9.49 -15.41
C TYR A 129 0.05 9.77 -13.96
N SER A 130 -0.70 10.86 -13.72
CA SER A 130 -1.11 11.25 -12.37
C SER A 130 -2.52 10.73 -12.03
N PRO A 131 -2.71 9.96 -10.94
CA PRO A 131 -4.03 9.50 -10.50
C PRO A 131 -4.97 10.66 -10.14
N SER A 132 -4.46 11.70 -9.45
CA SER A 132 -5.21 12.91 -9.09
C SER A 132 -5.77 13.65 -10.31
N HIS A 133 -5.07 13.55 -11.44
CA HIS A 133 -5.46 14.18 -12.71
C HIS A 133 -6.08 13.18 -13.69
N GLN A 134 -6.84 12.19 -13.19
CA GLN A 134 -7.55 11.21 -14.01
C GLN A 134 -6.63 10.42 -14.97
N TRP A 135 -5.43 10.12 -14.49
CA TRP A 135 -4.37 9.48 -15.27
C TRP A 135 -4.00 10.27 -16.54
N GLY A 136 -4.04 11.60 -16.44
CA GLY A 136 -3.58 12.51 -17.48
C GLY A 136 -2.10 12.29 -17.79
N GLU A 137 -1.76 12.43 -19.07
CA GLU A 137 -0.40 12.18 -19.57
C GLU A 137 0.39 13.49 -19.55
N MET A 138 1.62 13.44 -19.04
CA MET A 138 2.57 14.54 -19.16
C MET A 138 3.97 14.02 -19.45
N PRO A 139 4.79 14.73 -20.25
CA PRO A 139 6.18 14.35 -20.44
C PRO A 139 6.93 14.49 -19.11
N ASN A 140 7.79 13.52 -18.80
CA ASN A 140 8.65 13.59 -17.62
C ASN A 140 9.69 14.71 -17.81
N PRO A 141 9.66 15.79 -17.00
CA PRO A 141 10.65 16.85 -17.09
C PRO A 141 12.00 16.47 -16.46
N GLU A 142 12.04 15.41 -15.64
CA GLU A 142 13.17 15.02 -14.81
C GLU A 142 13.64 13.59 -15.14
N PRO A 143 14.61 13.41 -16.07
CA PRO A 143 15.07 12.09 -16.50
C PRO A 143 15.77 11.26 -15.40
N GLY A 144 16.08 11.87 -14.25
CA GLY A 144 16.65 11.21 -13.07
C GLY A 144 15.69 11.09 -11.88
N ILE A 145 14.38 11.19 -12.11
CA ILE A 145 13.37 11.06 -11.06
C ILE A 145 13.52 9.71 -10.32
N HIS A 146 13.42 9.74 -8.99
CA HIS A 146 13.57 8.54 -8.16
C HIS A 146 12.42 7.56 -8.39
N ILE A 147 12.77 6.33 -8.79
CA ILE A 147 11.83 5.23 -8.94
C ILE A 147 11.75 4.46 -7.63
N TRP A 148 10.53 4.33 -7.11
CA TRP A 148 10.27 3.65 -5.86
C TRP A 148 10.33 2.13 -6.03
N SER A 149 11.24 1.52 -5.28
CA SER A 149 11.39 0.08 -5.17
C SER A 149 10.22 -0.56 -4.42
N THR A 150 10.08 -1.88 -4.55
CA THR A 150 9.07 -2.66 -3.82
C THR A 150 9.18 -2.45 -2.30
N GLU A 151 10.40 -2.43 -1.77
CA GLU A 151 10.68 -2.22 -0.35
C GLU A 151 10.19 -0.84 0.13
N GLU A 152 10.49 0.21 -0.63
CA GLU A 152 10.07 1.57 -0.29
C GLU A 152 8.54 1.72 -0.34
N LEU A 153 7.88 1.10 -1.33
CA LEU A 153 6.42 1.11 -1.44
C LEU A 153 5.76 0.35 -0.29
N LEU A 154 6.26 -0.83 0.07
CA LEU A 154 5.73 -1.59 1.21
C LEU A 154 5.98 -0.88 2.54
N SER A 155 7.15 -0.24 2.70
CA SER A 155 7.49 0.57 3.88
C SER A 155 6.58 1.79 4.00
N LEU A 156 6.27 2.45 2.88
CA LEU A 156 5.30 3.54 2.85
C LEU A 156 3.92 3.07 3.30
N VAL A 157 3.40 1.98 2.73
CA VAL A 157 2.09 1.43 3.11
C VAL A 157 2.03 1.09 4.60
N ALA A 158 3.08 0.43 5.12
CA ALA A 158 3.18 0.12 6.54
C ALA A 158 3.20 1.38 7.42
N ALA A 159 3.97 2.40 7.04
CA ALA A 159 4.05 3.67 7.76
C ALA A 159 2.73 4.46 7.74
N MET A 160 2.00 4.42 6.63
CA MET A 160 0.70 5.08 6.51
C MET A 160 -0.37 4.35 7.33
N LEU A 161 -0.41 3.01 7.30
CA LEU A 161 -1.27 2.23 8.19
C LEU A 161 -0.92 2.45 9.67
N PHE A 162 0.36 2.54 10.01
CA PHE A 162 0.79 2.87 11.37
C PHE A 162 0.28 4.26 11.80
N SER A 163 0.38 5.25 10.91
CA SER A 163 -0.16 6.59 11.14
C SER A 163 -1.68 6.55 11.37
N CYS A 164 -2.43 5.78 10.58
CA CYS A 164 -3.87 5.57 10.82
C CYS A 164 -4.12 4.91 12.18
N ALA A 165 -3.30 3.96 12.61
CA ALA A 165 -3.44 3.31 13.93
C ALA A 165 -3.24 4.31 15.07
N VAL A 166 -2.27 5.21 14.93
CA VAL A 166 -2.00 6.29 15.88
C VAL A 166 -3.15 7.29 15.90
N SER A 167 -3.60 7.78 14.74
CA SER A 167 -4.70 8.76 14.65
C SER A 167 -6.05 8.23 15.14
N SER A 168 -6.25 6.90 15.12
CA SER A 168 -7.47 6.24 15.61
C SER A 168 -7.35 5.72 17.04
N ASP A 169 -6.26 6.02 17.75
CA ASP A 169 -5.97 5.53 19.11
C ASP A 169 -6.07 3.98 19.24
N SER A 170 -5.82 3.24 18.16
CA SER A 170 -5.93 1.78 18.15
C SER A 170 -4.64 1.12 18.62
N PHE A 171 -4.44 1.02 19.94
CA PHE A 171 -3.23 0.42 20.54
C PHE A 171 -2.91 -0.99 20.02
N ARG A 172 -3.94 -1.78 19.67
CA ARG A 172 -3.77 -3.10 19.06
C ARG A 172 -3.02 -3.02 17.73
N TYR A 173 -3.42 -2.11 16.85
CA TYR A 173 -2.80 -1.95 15.53
C TYR A 173 -1.49 -1.20 15.60
N ILE A 174 -1.34 -0.22 16.51
CA ILE A 174 -0.07 0.43 16.80
C ILE A 174 0.97 -0.62 17.21
N TYR A 175 0.63 -1.51 18.16
CA TYR A 175 1.53 -2.59 18.57
C TYR A 175 1.83 -3.54 17.41
N THR A 176 0.80 -3.95 16.66
CA THR A 176 0.92 -4.99 15.63
C THR A 176 1.75 -4.53 14.44
N ILE A 177 1.47 -3.35 13.91
CA ILE A 177 2.16 -2.77 12.76
C ILE A 177 3.54 -2.26 13.18
N GLY A 178 3.63 -1.58 14.34
CA GLY A 178 4.90 -1.10 14.88
C GLY A 178 5.91 -2.23 15.13
N SER A 179 5.46 -3.37 15.67
CA SER A 179 6.31 -4.56 15.84
C SER A 179 6.81 -5.12 14.49
N CYS A 180 5.98 -5.03 13.45
CA CYS A 180 6.34 -5.46 12.10
C CYS A 180 7.43 -4.56 11.50
N MET A 181 7.26 -3.23 11.61
CA MET A 181 8.22 -2.23 11.10
C MET A 181 9.54 -2.22 11.87
N LEU A 182 9.52 -2.53 13.17
CA LEU A 182 10.73 -2.61 14.00
C LEU A 182 11.43 -3.96 13.92
N HIS A 183 10.93 -4.89 13.09
CA HIS A 183 11.53 -6.21 12.88
C HIS A 183 11.76 -6.99 14.18
N ASN A 184 10.89 -6.78 15.18
CA ASN A 184 11.08 -7.28 16.55
C ASN A 184 12.45 -6.97 17.17
N ARG A 185 13.14 -5.91 16.76
CA ARG A 185 14.28 -5.39 17.51
C ARG A 185 13.72 -4.92 18.85
N ASN A 186 13.98 -5.72 19.89
CA ASN A 186 13.48 -5.55 21.24
C ASN A 186 13.69 -4.12 21.71
N ASP A 187 12.63 -3.32 21.67
CA ASP A 187 12.24 -2.32 22.65
C ASP A 187 11.10 -1.48 22.05
N LEU A 188 9.87 -1.99 22.19
CA LEU A 188 8.65 -1.18 22.01
C LEU A 188 8.48 -0.17 23.17
N LYS A 189 9.60 0.41 23.65
CA LYS A 189 9.65 1.39 24.76
C LYS A 189 8.89 2.68 24.45
N PHE A 190 8.54 2.91 23.19
CA PHE A 190 7.70 4.02 22.77
C PHE A 190 6.20 3.76 22.98
N LEU A 191 5.77 2.50 23.15
CA LEU A 191 4.36 2.19 23.36
C LEU A 191 3.92 2.60 24.76
N PRO A 192 2.76 3.25 24.91
CA PRO A 192 2.24 3.60 26.22
C PRO A 192 1.97 2.35 27.06
N TYR A 193 2.08 2.51 28.37
CA TYR A 193 1.70 1.48 29.34
C TYR A 193 0.28 0.95 29.05
N PRO A 194 0.03 -0.38 29.08
CA PRO A 194 0.92 -1.46 29.56
C PRO A 194 1.80 -2.12 28.47
N TYR A 195 1.75 -1.66 27.23
CA TYR A 195 2.34 -2.37 26.09
C TYR A 195 3.86 -2.17 25.95
N GLY A 196 4.42 -1.09 26.51
CA GLY A 196 5.85 -0.73 26.44
C GLY A 196 6.78 -1.43 27.42
N GLY A 197 6.29 -2.40 28.20
CA GLY A 197 7.11 -3.29 29.02
C GLY A 197 7.94 -2.62 30.13
N THR A 198 7.35 -2.50 31.32
CA THR A 198 8.08 -2.73 32.58
C THR A 198 7.24 -3.58 33.51
N THR A 199 7.14 -4.89 33.25
CA THR A 199 6.74 -5.84 34.29
C THR A 199 7.95 -6.15 35.16
N ASN A 200 8.32 -5.20 36.02
CA ASN A 200 9.00 -5.50 37.27
C ASN A 200 7.94 -5.36 38.37
N GLY A 201 7.42 -6.48 38.86
CA GLY A 201 6.54 -6.46 40.05
C GLY A 201 5.55 -7.61 40.08
N GLY A 202 5.94 -8.74 40.70
CA GLY A 202 5.03 -9.85 40.96
C GLY A 202 5.67 -11.09 41.60
N ASN A 203 6.72 -10.94 42.42
CA ASN A 203 7.05 -11.94 43.45
C ASN A 203 6.57 -11.37 44.79
N ALA A 204 5.37 -11.75 45.20
CA ALA A 204 4.90 -11.84 46.59
C ALA A 204 3.60 -12.66 46.60
#